data_AF-A0A954PF31-F1
#
_entry.id   AF-A0A954PF31-F1
#
_cell.length_a   1.000
_cell.length_b   1.000
_cell.length_c   1.000
_cell.angle_alpha   90.00
_cell.angle_beta   90.00
_cell.angle_gamma   90.00
#
_symmetry.space_group_name_H-M   'P 1'
#
loop_
_entity.id
_entity.type
_entity.pdbx_description
1 polymer ?
#
loop_
_entity_poly.entity_id
_entity_poly.type
_entity_poly.pdbx_seq_one_letter_code
_entity_poly.pdbx_strand_id
1 'polypeptide(L)'
;MIDHSVQLGKMFVLVVLGIRQSQLPLGRPLKREDMTPLAVMPTKARDKVEVEHQLTELAERHGRPLAILSDGARELHEGARCLKTRGFRGVHLDDIKHKISNLLKKKLGSAERFKGFLAKLGQTTASIQQTELEHLLPPRKKEKCRFMSFGPMIDWATMVEHQLATRKSLNAKASERLTEKLGWLEDFDDDLRCWRECRHLVGRVLEYANHQGVYDGSTNALQDQLAECSAESKVAQSLREEMISFYQSNEDQLSKLAPAQIRLPCSTEVLESAFGSFKAMQGEHGRGTFTSLLAAFASLFDTCTPAKIRKRFTQVTNASLQQWLQSSGLTDSTQSRRTLAYAQAKAAQSNEKV
;
A
#
# COMPACT_ATOMS: atom_id res chain seq x y z
N MET A 1 9.84 8.92 4.14
CA MET A 1 9.15 7.69 3.73
C MET A 1 9.51 7.39 2.30
N ILE A 2 9.79 6.13 1.98
CA ILE A 2 10.18 5.71 0.63
C ILE A 2 9.42 4.46 0.24
N ASP A 3 9.00 4.39 -1.02
CA ASP A 3 8.36 3.21 -1.60
C ASP A 3 8.58 3.17 -3.11
N HIS A 4 8.62 1.96 -3.66
CA HIS A 4 8.71 1.70 -5.09
C HIS A 4 7.35 1.36 -5.66
N SER A 5 6.92 2.09 -6.69
CA SER A 5 5.82 1.64 -7.53
C SER A 5 6.32 1.00 -8.81
N VAL A 6 5.66 -0.09 -9.19
CA VAL A 6 5.94 -0.85 -10.41
C VAL A 6 4.71 -0.85 -11.31
N GLN A 7 4.91 -0.59 -12.60
CA GLN A 7 3.90 -0.74 -13.65
C GLN A 7 4.39 -1.74 -14.71
N LEU A 8 3.62 -1.91 -15.80
CA LEU A 8 4.00 -2.85 -16.86
C LEU A 8 5.32 -2.41 -17.50
N GLY A 9 6.24 -3.34 -17.75
CA GLY A 9 7.57 -3.05 -18.31
C GLY A 9 8.69 -3.06 -17.27
N LYS A 10 9.86 -2.52 -17.65
CA LYS A 10 11.08 -2.50 -16.83
C LYS A 10 11.28 -1.20 -16.03
N MET A 11 10.25 -0.36 -15.95
CA MET A 11 10.35 0.92 -15.27
C MET A 11 9.78 0.85 -13.85
N PHE A 12 10.59 1.28 -12.91
CA PHE A 12 10.30 1.42 -11.49
C PHE A 12 10.27 2.91 -11.16
N VAL A 13 9.52 3.30 -10.13
CA VAL A 13 9.53 4.67 -9.64
C VAL A 13 9.76 4.63 -8.14
N LEU A 14 10.88 5.20 -7.68
CA LEU A 14 11.09 5.48 -6.26
C LEU A 14 10.42 6.82 -5.93
N VAL A 15 9.48 6.81 -5.00
CA VAL A 15 8.88 8.02 -4.45
C VAL A 15 9.45 8.25 -3.07
N VAL A 16 9.88 9.49 -2.82
CA VAL A 16 10.41 9.91 -1.51
C VAL A 16 9.57 11.07 -0.99
N LEU A 17 8.93 10.84 0.15
CA LEU A 17 8.21 11.87 0.90
C LEU A 17 8.98 12.23 2.17
N GLY A 18 9.11 13.53 2.42
CA GLY A 18 9.69 14.11 3.61
C GLY A 18 8.63 14.67 4.54
N ILE A 19 8.92 14.67 5.83
CA ILE A 19 8.20 15.41 6.86
C ILE A 19 9.24 15.85 7.90
N ARG A 20 9.14 17.09 8.37
CA ARG A 20 10.03 17.57 9.43
C ARG A 20 9.57 16.99 10.76
N GLN A 21 10.50 16.51 11.58
CA GLN A 21 10.18 15.96 12.90
C GLN A 21 9.41 16.98 13.76
N SER A 22 9.80 18.26 13.70
CA SER A 22 9.14 19.36 14.42
C SER A 22 7.72 19.67 13.95
N GLN A 23 7.27 19.07 12.85
CA GLN A 23 5.94 19.25 12.25
C GLN A 23 5.12 17.96 12.28
N LEU A 24 5.62 16.90 12.94
CA LEU A 24 4.88 15.66 13.07
C LEU A 24 3.62 15.89 13.91
N PRO A 25 2.42 15.57 13.38
CA PRO A 25 1.20 15.68 14.16
C PRO A 25 1.14 14.61 15.25
N LEU A 26 0.50 14.94 16.36
CA LEU A 26 0.30 14.04 17.50
C LEU A 26 -1.15 13.59 17.58
N GLY A 27 -1.37 12.31 17.93
CA GLY A 27 -2.69 11.77 18.23
C GLY A 27 -3.63 11.64 17.02
N ARG A 28 -3.11 11.71 15.79
CA ARG A 28 -3.89 11.49 14.56
C ARG A 28 -3.05 10.85 13.46
N PRO A 29 -3.68 10.12 12.52
CA PRO A 29 -3.02 9.65 11.31
C PRO A 29 -2.42 10.79 10.48
N LEU A 30 -1.32 10.47 9.80
CA LEU A 30 -0.70 11.37 8.81
C LEU A 30 -1.62 11.56 7.61
N LYS A 31 -1.68 12.81 7.15
CA LYS A 31 -2.40 13.22 5.94
C LYS A 31 -1.39 13.61 4.86
N ARG A 32 -1.87 13.71 3.62
CA ARG A 32 -1.02 14.14 2.49
C ARG A 32 -0.45 15.55 2.68
N GLU A 33 -1.23 16.45 3.28
CA GLU A 33 -0.85 17.83 3.58
C GLU A 33 0.29 17.95 4.60
N ASP A 34 0.52 16.93 5.43
CA ASP A 34 1.66 16.89 6.35
C ASP A 34 2.98 16.57 5.64
N MET A 35 2.90 16.01 4.42
CA MET A 35 4.04 15.44 3.71
C MET A 35 4.49 16.36 2.57
N THR A 36 5.80 16.45 2.37
CA THR A 36 6.42 17.13 1.22
C THR A 36 7.01 16.10 0.26
N PRO A 37 6.58 16.05 -1.02
CA PRO A 37 7.27 15.26 -2.03
C PRO A 37 8.69 15.79 -2.23
N LEU A 38 9.70 14.98 -1.91
CA LEU A 38 11.10 15.32 -2.14
C LEU A 38 11.55 14.83 -3.52
N ALA A 39 11.07 13.67 -3.95
CA ALA A 39 11.43 13.10 -5.23
C ALA A 39 10.39 12.12 -5.78
N VAL A 40 10.32 12.09 -7.11
CA VAL A 40 9.68 11.04 -7.90
C VAL A 40 10.70 10.65 -8.96
N MET A 41 11.34 9.49 -8.78
CA MET A 41 12.53 9.09 -9.54
C MET A 41 12.22 7.83 -10.37
N PRO A 42 11.90 7.98 -11.66
CA PRO A 42 11.76 6.86 -12.57
C PRO A 42 13.13 6.26 -12.86
N THR A 43 13.23 4.93 -12.83
CA THR A 43 14.47 4.22 -13.10
C THR A 43 14.19 2.87 -13.74
N LYS A 44 15.19 2.31 -14.43
CA LYS A 44 15.13 0.97 -15.05
C LYS A 44 15.69 -0.11 -14.12
N ALA A 45 16.34 0.28 -13.04
CA ALA A 45 16.91 -0.61 -12.04
C ALA A 45 16.18 -0.42 -10.70
N ARG A 46 16.12 -1.48 -9.89
CA ARG A 46 15.57 -1.44 -8.52
C ARG A 46 16.46 -2.18 -7.54
N ASP A 47 17.73 -2.32 -7.90
CA ASP A 47 18.71 -2.96 -7.03
C ASP A 47 19.21 -1.99 -5.96
N LYS A 48 19.93 -2.54 -4.99
CA LYS A 48 20.47 -1.77 -3.86
C LYS A 48 21.39 -0.63 -4.28
N VAL A 49 22.10 -0.76 -5.43
CA VAL A 49 23.08 0.23 -5.89
C VAL A 49 22.35 1.46 -6.41
N GLU A 50 21.32 1.24 -7.22
CA GLU A 50 20.46 2.33 -7.71
C GLU A 50 19.74 3.04 -6.56
N VAL A 51 19.19 2.29 -5.59
CA VAL A 51 18.54 2.89 -4.42
C VAL A 51 19.53 3.69 -3.58
N GLU A 52 20.74 3.17 -3.33
CA GLU A 52 21.79 3.90 -2.62
C GLU A 52 22.13 5.21 -3.34
N HIS A 53 22.33 5.17 -4.65
CA HIS A 53 22.64 6.35 -5.46
C HIS A 53 21.55 7.42 -5.33
N GLN A 54 20.29 7.04 -5.55
CA GLN A 54 19.15 7.93 -5.45
C GLN A 54 18.98 8.55 -4.06
N LEU A 55 19.13 7.75 -2.99
CA LEU A 55 19.03 8.26 -1.63
C LEU A 55 20.22 9.16 -1.26
N THR A 56 21.40 8.91 -1.81
CA THR A 56 22.60 9.75 -1.60
C THR A 56 22.41 11.12 -2.25
N GLU A 57 21.96 11.17 -3.51
CA GLU A 57 21.66 12.44 -4.20
C GLU A 57 20.65 13.29 -3.42
N LEU A 58 19.60 12.65 -2.88
CA LEU A 58 18.61 13.34 -2.07
C LEU A 58 19.17 13.81 -0.73
N ALA A 59 20.06 13.04 -0.10
CA ALA A 59 20.71 13.45 1.13
C ALA A 59 21.65 14.65 0.92
N GLU A 60 22.31 14.74 -0.23
CA GLU A 60 23.13 15.90 -0.61
C GLU A 60 22.27 17.14 -0.86
N ARG A 61 21.11 16.98 -1.50
CA ARG A 61 20.21 18.10 -1.82
C ARG A 61 19.40 18.61 -0.64
N HIS A 62 18.90 17.72 0.21
CA HIS A 62 17.93 18.03 1.27
C HIS A 62 18.48 17.85 2.69
N GLY A 63 19.70 17.35 2.82
CA GLY A 63 20.26 16.91 4.08
C GLY A 63 19.91 15.45 4.41
N ARG A 64 20.67 14.87 5.34
CA ARG A 64 20.50 13.49 5.77
C ARG A 64 19.24 13.37 6.66
N PRO A 65 18.38 12.35 6.45
CA PRO A 65 17.18 12.20 7.27
C PRO A 65 17.49 11.79 8.72
N LEU A 66 16.55 12.04 9.63
CA LEU A 66 16.59 11.46 10.98
C LEU A 66 16.21 9.97 10.95
N ALA A 67 15.23 9.64 10.12
CA ALA A 67 14.75 8.28 9.94
C ALA A 67 14.26 8.06 8.50
N ILE A 68 14.41 6.82 8.04
CA ILE A 68 13.81 6.33 6.81
C ILE A 68 12.73 5.33 7.22
N LEU A 69 11.56 5.44 6.61
CA LEU A 69 10.46 4.48 6.76
C LEU A 69 10.14 3.93 5.38
N SER A 70 10.13 2.60 5.26
CA SER A 70 9.81 1.91 4.01
C SER A 70 9.07 0.62 4.28
N ASP A 71 8.54 0.00 3.22
CA ASP A 71 8.16 -1.40 3.29
C ASP A 71 9.38 -2.31 3.51
N GLY A 72 9.12 -3.60 3.68
CA GLY A 72 10.14 -4.62 3.90
C GLY A 72 10.91 -5.03 2.64
N ALA A 73 10.87 -4.25 1.55
CA ALA A 73 11.61 -4.57 0.34
C ALA A 73 13.12 -4.55 0.63
N ARG A 74 13.80 -5.64 0.24
CA ARG A 74 15.21 -5.87 0.60
C ARG A 74 16.12 -4.79 0.01
N GLU A 75 15.85 -4.35 -1.21
CA GLU A 75 16.56 -3.29 -1.90
C GLU A 75 16.47 -1.94 -1.15
N LEU A 76 15.31 -1.62 -0.55
CA LEU A 76 15.11 -0.38 0.22
C LEU A 76 15.86 -0.44 1.55
N HIS A 77 15.79 -1.56 2.26
CA HIS A 77 16.57 -1.77 3.48
C HIS A 77 18.08 -1.71 3.22
N GLU A 78 18.56 -2.40 2.20
CA GLU A 78 20.00 -2.45 1.87
C GLU A 78 20.50 -1.08 1.41
N GLY A 79 19.77 -0.39 0.52
CA GLY A 79 20.12 0.96 0.08
C GLY A 79 20.12 1.97 1.24
N ALA A 80 19.13 1.92 2.13
CA ALA A 80 19.09 2.76 3.32
C ALA A 80 20.23 2.45 4.30
N ARG A 81 20.64 1.18 4.41
CA ARG A 81 21.78 0.77 5.26
C ARG A 81 23.10 1.32 4.72
N CYS A 82 23.29 1.38 3.40
CA CYS A 82 24.50 1.95 2.80
C CYS A 82 24.68 3.44 3.12
N LEU A 83 23.61 4.19 3.40
CA LEU A 83 23.77 5.56 3.89
C LEU A 83 24.55 5.61 5.22
N LYS A 84 24.44 4.58 6.08
CA LYS A 84 25.14 4.51 7.37
C LYS A 84 26.66 4.52 7.20
N THR A 85 27.19 3.81 6.19
CA THR A 85 28.64 3.80 5.91
C THR A 85 29.15 5.15 5.41
N ARG A 86 28.26 6.05 4.98
CA ARG A 86 28.55 7.43 4.55
C ARG A 86 28.20 8.49 5.59
N GLY A 87 28.12 8.11 6.86
CA GLY A 87 27.91 9.04 7.99
C GLY A 87 26.45 9.37 8.31
N PHE A 88 25.48 8.64 7.75
CA PHE A 88 24.08 8.69 8.22
C PHE A 88 23.97 8.05 9.61
N ARG A 89 23.56 8.85 10.60
CA ARG A 89 23.31 8.41 11.98
C ARG A 89 21.83 8.15 12.27
N GLY A 90 20.98 8.24 11.25
CA GLY A 90 19.55 8.00 11.40
C GLY A 90 19.21 6.51 11.48
N VAL A 91 17.92 6.26 11.67
CA VAL A 91 17.37 4.90 11.82
C VAL A 91 16.53 4.50 10.62
N HIS A 92 16.32 3.20 10.47
CA HIS A 92 15.40 2.66 9.49
C HIS A 92 14.27 1.99 10.23
N LEU A 93 13.05 2.43 9.97
CA LEU A 93 11.82 1.88 10.53
C LEU A 93 11.10 1.06 9.46
N ASP A 94 10.52 -0.04 9.89
CA ASP A 94 9.69 -0.90 9.08
C ASP A 94 8.25 -0.38 9.05
N ASP A 95 7.62 -0.46 7.88
CA ASP A 95 6.17 -0.28 7.78
C ASP A 95 5.43 -1.46 8.44
N ILE A 96 4.75 -1.14 9.55
CA ILE A 96 3.95 -2.08 10.34
C ILE A 96 2.86 -2.73 9.50
N LYS A 97 2.19 -2.00 8.62
CA LYS A 97 1.12 -2.56 7.78
C LYS A 97 1.64 -3.63 6.83
N HIS A 98 2.79 -3.38 6.22
CA HIS A 98 3.44 -4.35 5.33
C HIS A 98 3.93 -5.58 6.09
N LYS A 99 4.51 -5.41 7.29
CA LYS A 99 4.90 -6.53 8.16
C LYS A 99 3.70 -7.39 8.55
N ILE A 100 2.59 -6.76 8.98
CA ILE A 100 1.34 -7.45 9.31
C ILE A 100 0.79 -8.21 8.10
N SER A 101 0.76 -7.58 6.91
CA SER A 101 0.30 -8.24 5.68
C SER A 101 1.14 -9.47 5.34
N ASN A 102 2.48 -9.39 5.48
CA ASN A 102 3.38 -10.52 5.27
C ASN A 102 3.18 -11.63 6.31
N LEU A 103 2.89 -11.25 7.56
CA LEU A 103 2.59 -12.18 8.64
C LEU A 103 1.27 -12.93 8.40
N LEU A 104 0.20 -12.23 8.03
CA LEU A 104 -1.07 -12.86 7.64
C LEU A 104 -0.86 -13.79 6.45
N LYS A 105 -0.05 -13.40 5.47
CA LYS A 105 0.32 -14.27 4.34
C LYS A 105 1.02 -15.55 4.80
N LYS A 106 1.96 -15.45 5.73
CA LYS A 106 2.69 -16.59 6.29
C LYS A 106 1.76 -17.52 7.08
N LYS A 107 0.84 -16.98 7.88
CA LYS A 107 -0.06 -17.77 8.75
C LYS A 107 -1.23 -18.39 7.98
N LEU A 108 -1.85 -17.65 7.06
CA LEU A 108 -3.09 -18.05 6.39
C LEU A 108 -2.89 -18.45 4.92
N GLY A 109 -1.82 -18.03 4.26
CA GLY A 109 -1.67 -18.20 2.81
C GLY A 109 -1.52 -19.64 2.34
N SER A 110 -1.00 -20.53 3.17
CA SER A 110 -0.92 -21.97 2.89
C SER A 110 -2.12 -22.75 3.43
N ALA A 111 -2.97 -22.15 4.28
CA ALA A 111 -4.08 -22.85 4.91
C ALA A 111 -5.17 -23.20 3.87
N GLU A 112 -5.46 -24.50 3.72
CA GLU A 112 -6.42 -24.98 2.72
C GLU A 112 -7.83 -24.41 2.92
N ARG A 113 -8.26 -24.24 4.18
CA ARG A 113 -9.54 -23.58 4.50
C ARG A 113 -9.59 -22.14 3.97
N PHE A 114 -8.54 -21.35 4.20
CA PHE A 114 -8.48 -19.98 3.70
C PHE A 114 -8.42 -19.92 2.16
N LYS A 115 -7.70 -20.84 1.51
CA LYS A 115 -7.71 -20.96 0.04
C LYS A 115 -9.10 -21.32 -0.50
N GLY A 116 -9.79 -22.27 0.13
CA GLY A 116 -11.15 -22.67 -0.21
C GLY A 116 -12.13 -21.50 -0.10
N PHE A 117 -12.04 -20.74 1.00
CA PHE A 117 -12.80 -19.51 1.20
C PHE A 117 -12.55 -18.49 0.08
N LEU A 118 -11.29 -18.22 -0.25
CA LEU A 118 -10.93 -17.31 -1.34
C LEU A 118 -11.45 -17.78 -2.70
N ALA A 119 -11.49 -19.09 -2.95
CA ALA A 119 -12.05 -19.64 -4.18
C ALA A 119 -13.56 -19.38 -4.27
N LYS A 120 -14.31 -19.70 -3.20
CA LYS A 120 -15.76 -19.44 -3.09
C LYS A 120 -16.09 -17.95 -3.21
N LEU A 121 -15.29 -17.08 -2.60
CA LEU A 121 -15.41 -15.62 -2.74
C LEU A 121 -15.32 -15.17 -4.21
N GLY A 122 -14.44 -15.81 -5.01
CA GLY A 122 -14.29 -15.50 -6.44
C GLY A 122 -15.47 -15.98 -7.28
N GLN A 123 -15.96 -17.19 -6.99
CA GLN A 123 -17.15 -17.74 -7.64
C GLN A 123 -18.40 -16.90 -7.31
N THR A 124 -18.49 -16.40 -6.09
CA THR A 124 -19.59 -15.55 -5.62
C THR A 124 -19.75 -14.28 -6.46
N THR A 125 -18.66 -13.58 -6.77
CA THR A 125 -18.73 -12.39 -7.64
C THR A 125 -19.41 -12.72 -8.97
N ALA A 126 -18.98 -13.79 -9.63
CA ALA A 126 -19.54 -14.19 -10.92
C ALA A 126 -21.01 -14.62 -10.82
N SER A 127 -21.42 -15.23 -9.69
CA SER A 127 -22.76 -15.78 -9.52
C SER A 127 -23.83 -14.75 -9.14
N ILE A 128 -23.47 -13.60 -8.55
CA ILE A 128 -24.43 -12.60 -8.07
C ILE A 128 -24.33 -11.22 -8.75
N GLN A 129 -23.30 -10.96 -9.56
CA GLN A 129 -23.09 -9.64 -10.19
C GLN A 129 -24.20 -9.18 -11.16
N GLN A 130 -25.06 -10.10 -11.62
CA GLN A 130 -26.17 -9.82 -12.54
C GLN A 130 -27.48 -10.39 -11.98
N THR A 131 -27.64 -10.38 -10.67
CA THR A 131 -28.84 -10.88 -9.97
C THR A 131 -29.32 -9.85 -8.96
N GLU A 132 -30.44 -10.11 -8.31
CA GLU A 132 -31.05 -9.33 -7.22
C GLU A 132 -30.20 -9.26 -5.92
N LEU A 133 -28.99 -9.82 -5.93
CA LEU A 133 -28.06 -9.91 -4.80
C LEU A 133 -26.75 -9.14 -5.09
N GLU A 134 -26.73 -8.30 -6.11
CA GLU A 134 -25.58 -7.50 -6.53
C GLU A 134 -25.10 -6.53 -5.44
N HIS A 135 -26.01 -6.08 -4.56
CA HIS A 135 -25.68 -5.27 -3.39
C HIS A 135 -24.83 -6.03 -2.33
N LEU A 136 -24.76 -7.36 -2.42
CA LEU A 136 -23.94 -8.22 -1.55
C LEU A 136 -22.62 -8.64 -2.21
N LEU A 137 -22.20 -7.98 -3.29
CA LEU A 137 -20.94 -8.28 -3.97
C LEU A 137 -19.74 -8.19 -3.01
N PRO A 138 -18.82 -9.18 -3.01
CA PRO A 138 -17.61 -9.12 -2.19
C PRO A 138 -16.66 -8.02 -2.66
N PRO A 139 -15.75 -7.55 -1.77
CA PRO A 139 -14.76 -6.56 -2.14
C PRO A 139 -13.86 -7.06 -3.28
N ARG A 140 -13.46 -6.14 -4.17
CA ARG A 140 -12.63 -6.46 -5.34
C ARG A 140 -11.32 -7.11 -4.92
N LYS A 141 -11.01 -8.28 -5.49
CA LYS A 141 -9.75 -8.99 -5.26
C LYS A 141 -8.56 -8.21 -5.81
N LYS A 142 -7.53 -8.02 -4.98
CA LYS A 142 -6.21 -7.53 -5.39
C LYS A 142 -5.21 -8.69 -5.34
N GLU A 143 -4.87 -9.29 -6.48
CA GLU A 143 -4.05 -10.52 -6.53
C GLU A 143 -2.66 -10.38 -5.89
N LYS A 144 -2.01 -9.22 -6.08
CA LYS A 144 -0.67 -8.90 -5.55
C LYS A 144 -0.67 -8.43 -4.09
N CYS A 145 -1.83 -8.00 -3.57
CA CYS A 145 -1.97 -7.37 -2.25
C CYS A 145 -3.08 -8.01 -1.41
N ARG A 146 -3.37 -9.30 -1.63
CA ARG A 146 -4.56 -10.00 -1.10
C ARG A 146 -4.73 -9.94 0.42
N PHE A 147 -3.62 -9.84 1.16
CA PHE A 147 -3.63 -9.74 2.62
C PHE A 147 -3.77 -8.30 3.14
N MET A 148 -3.49 -7.29 2.31
CA MET A 148 -3.89 -5.90 2.60
C MET A 148 -5.42 -5.72 2.50
N SER A 149 -6.10 -6.57 1.74
CA SER A 149 -7.57 -6.63 1.67
C SER A 149 -8.21 -7.62 2.66
N PHE A 150 -7.45 -8.16 3.62
CA PHE A 150 -7.97 -9.12 4.60
C PHE A 150 -9.13 -8.54 5.41
N GLY A 151 -8.99 -7.31 5.93
CA GLY A 151 -10.04 -6.70 6.74
C GLY A 151 -11.38 -6.52 6.04
N PRO A 152 -11.44 -5.80 4.89
CA PRO A 152 -12.68 -5.64 4.14
C PRO A 152 -13.34 -6.97 3.74
N MET A 153 -12.54 -8.02 3.54
CA MET A 153 -13.05 -9.35 3.20
C MET A 153 -13.74 -10.03 4.38
N ILE A 154 -13.16 -9.94 5.59
CA ILE A 154 -13.78 -10.47 6.81
C ILE A 154 -15.00 -9.62 7.22
N ASP A 155 -14.97 -8.31 7.02
CA ASP A 155 -16.16 -7.44 7.21
C ASP A 155 -17.32 -7.84 6.30
N TRP A 156 -17.03 -8.08 5.03
CA TRP A 156 -18.02 -8.54 4.07
C TRP A 156 -18.60 -9.90 4.49
N ALA A 157 -17.75 -10.85 4.90
CA ALA A 157 -18.22 -12.16 5.35
C ALA A 157 -19.13 -12.03 6.58
N THR A 158 -18.73 -11.21 7.56
CA THR A 158 -19.53 -10.95 8.77
C THR A 158 -20.89 -10.33 8.43
N MET A 159 -20.93 -9.39 7.47
CA MET A 159 -22.18 -8.82 6.98
C MET A 159 -23.06 -9.88 6.31
N VAL A 160 -22.50 -10.76 5.48
CA VAL A 160 -23.25 -11.83 4.81
C VAL A 160 -23.76 -12.88 5.81
N GLU A 161 -22.98 -13.26 6.82
CA GLU A 161 -23.43 -14.13 7.92
C GLU A 161 -24.65 -13.52 8.63
N HIS A 162 -24.64 -12.20 8.87
CA HIS A 162 -25.80 -11.52 9.44
C HIS A 162 -27.03 -11.63 8.53
N GLN A 163 -26.89 -11.37 7.22
CA GLN A 163 -27.98 -11.51 6.26
C GLN A 163 -28.53 -12.94 6.21
N LEU A 164 -27.64 -13.93 6.25
CA LEU A 164 -28.02 -15.34 6.31
C LEU A 164 -28.77 -15.64 7.62
N ALA A 165 -28.31 -15.14 8.77
CA ALA A 165 -28.98 -15.36 10.05
C ALA A 165 -30.38 -14.74 10.09
N THR A 166 -30.58 -13.58 9.47
CA THR A 166 -31.88 -12.88 9.42
C THR A 166 -32.77 -13.32 8.25
N ARG A 167 -32.34 -14.27 7.40
CA ARG A 167 -33.06 -14.66 6.17
C ARG A 167 -34.51 -15.07 6.37
N LYS A 168 -34.89 -15.56 7.56
CA LYS A 168 -36.26 -15.95 7.91
C LYS A 168 -37.26 -14.79 7.86
N SER A 169 -36.79 -13.54 7.94
CA SER A 169 -37.65 -12.35 7.77
C SER A 169 -37.90 -11.99 6.29
N LEU A 170 -37.19 -12.61 5.35
CA LEU A 170 -37.39 -12.44 3.93
C LEU A 170 -38.54 -13.33 3.44
N ASN A 171 -39.10 -13.00 2.27
CA ASN A 171 -40.01 -13.93 1.61
C ASN A 171 -39.28 -15.22 1.20
N ALA A 172 -40.04 -16.32 1.02
CA ALA A 172 -39.47 -17.65 0.79
C ALA A 172 -38.48 -17.69 -0.40
N LYS A 173 -38.85 -17.06 -1.52
CA LYS A 173 -38.02 -17.02 -2.73
C LYS A 173 -36.69 -16.29 -2.48
N ALA A 174 -36.73 -15.13 -1.82
CA ALA A 174 -35.53 -14.35 -1.51
C ALA A 174 -34.62 -15.10 -0.51
N SER A 175 -35.21 -15.73 0.51
CA SER A 175 -34.46 -16.57 1.47
C SER A 175 -33.78 -17.76 0.78
N GLU A 176 -34.48 -18.44 -0.12
CA GLU A 176 -33.94 -19.56 -0.90
C GLU A 176 -32.77 -19.10 -1.77
N ARG A 177 -32.94 -18.00 -2.51
CA ARG A 177 -31.90 -17.43 -3.39
C ARG A 177 -30.66 -16.97 -2.62
N LEU A 178 -30.86 -16.32 -1.47
CA LEU A 178 -29.76 -15.90 -0.60
C LEU A 178 -28.96 -17.11 -0.10
N THR A 179 -29.66 -18.16 0.35
CA THR A 179 -29.04 -19.41 0.81
C THR A 179 -28.32 -20.13 -0.32
N GLU A 180 -28.92 -20.21 -1.50
CA GLU A 180 -28.33 -20.83 -2.70
C GLU A 180 -26.99 -20.18 -3.08
N LYS A 181 -26.92 -18.85 -3.05
CA LYS A 181 -25.74 -18.10 -3.53
C LYS A 181 -24.68 -17.85 -2.47
N LEU A 182 -25.07 -17.65 -1.21
CA LEU A 182 -24.18 -17.22 -0.13
C LEU A 182 -24.15 -18.18 1.06
N GLY A 183 -25.04 -19.18 1.13
CA GLY A 183 -25.12 -20.13 2.25
C GLY A 183 -23.86 -20.97 2.46
N TRP A 184 -23.00 -21.10 1.43
CA TRP A 184 -21.69 -21.72 1.57
C TRP A 184 -20.82 -21.09 2.67
N LEU A 185 -21.12 -19.86 3.08
CA LEU A 185 -20.39 -19.16 4.13
C LEU A 185 -20.59 -19.80 5.51
N GLU A 186 -21.74 -20.45 5.74
CA GLU A 186 -22.04 -21.17 6.99
C GLU A 186 -21.05 -22.31 7.24
N ASP A 187 -20.51 -22.92 6.17
CA ASP A 187 -19.47 -23.95 6.25
C ASP A 187 -18.15 -23.42 6.84
N PHE A 188 -17.97 -22.09 6.94
CA PHE A 188 -16.77 -21.42 7.42
C PHE A 188 -16.95 -20.71 8.77
N ASP A 189 -18.05 -20.92 9.51
CA ASP A 189 -18.33 -20.18 10.76
C ASP A 189 -17.16 -20.23 11.77
N ASP A 190 -16.63 -21.41 12.06
CA ASP A 190 -15.49 -21.56 12.99
C ASP A 190 -14.21 -20.86 12.47
N ASP A 191 -13.94 -20.94 11.18
CA ASP A 191 -12.82 -20.23 10.55
C ASP A 191 -13.01 -18.70 10.63
N LEU A 192 -14.25 -18.23 10.39
CA LEU A 192 -14.61 -16.81 10.42
C LEU A 192 -14.49 -16.24 11.82
N ARG A 193 -14.83 -17.00 12.88
CA ARG A 193 -14.57 -16.59 14.28
C ARG A 193 -13.10 -16.28 14.49
N CYS A 194 -12.22 -17.21 14.11
CA CYS A 194 -10.76 -17.03 14.18
C CYS A 194 -10.27 -15.83 13.34
N TRP A 195 -10.77 -15.69 12.11
CA TRP A 195 -10.35 -14.58 11.23
C TRP A 195 -10.87 -13.22 11.69
N ARG A 196 -12.04 -13.17 12.35
CA ARG A 196 -12.57 -11.96 13.01
C ARG A 196 -11.67 -11.52 14.16
N GLU A 197 -11.22 -12.43 15.02
CA GLU A 197 -10.22 -12.12 16.05
C GLU A 197 -8.94 -11.52 15.45
N CYS A 198 -8.38 -12.20 14.44
CA CYS A 198 -7.18 -11.75 13.74
C CYS A 198 -7.36 -10.34 13.16
N ARG A 199 -8.52 -10.09 12.53
CA ARG A 199 -8.84 -8.79 11.96
C ARG A 199 -8.98 -7.72 13.05
N HIS A 200 -9.67 -8.00 14.16
CA HIS A 200 -9.80 -7.05 15.24
C HIS A 200 -8.44 -6.62 15.80
N LEU A 201 -7.54 -7.59 16.04
CA LEU A 201 -6.17 -7.32 16.48
C LEU A 201 -5.39 -6.46 15.46
N VAL A 202 -5.44 -6.82 14.18
CA VAL A 202 -4.78 -6.05 13.11
C VAL A 202 -5.31 -4.63 13.05
N GLY A 203 -6.63 -4.44 13.15
CA GLY A 203 -7.27 -3.13 13.20
C GLY A 203 -6.73 -2.29 14.35
N ARG A 204 -6.67 -2.86 15.56
CA ARG A 204 -6.16 -2.17 16.75
C ARG A 204 -4.70 -1.76 16.62
N VAL A 205 -3.83 -2.64 16.11
CA VAL A 205 -2.41 -2.30 15.89
C VAL A 205 -2.26 -1.18 14.87
N LEU A 206 -2.97 -1.24 13.74
CA LEU A 206 -2.89 -0.22 12.69
C LEU A 206 -3.44 1.12 13.17
N GLU A 207 -4.56 1.12 13.89
CA GLU A 207 -5.13 2.32 14.50
C GLU A 207 -4.13 2.96 15.47
N TYR A 208 -3.58 2.17 16.39
CA TYR A 208 -2.59 2.65 17.36
C TYR A 208 -1.33 3.19 16.66
N ALA A 209 -0.74 2.43 15.74
CA ALA A 209 0.45 2.82 14.98
C ALA A 209 0.24 4.12 14.19
N ASN A 210 -0.94 4.31 13.59
CA ASN A 210 -1.26 5.51 12.83
C ASN A 210 -1.49 6.74 13.71
N HIS A 211 -2.14 6.60 14.87
CA HIS A 211 -2.40 7.73 15.77
C HIS A 211 -1.19 8.11 16.61
N GLN A 212 -0.43 7.11 17.03
CA GLN A 212 0.63 7.28 18.02
C GLN A 212 2.02 7.26 17.41
N GLY A 213 2.23 6.70 16.22
CA GLY A 213 3.59 6.40 15.74
C GLY A 213 4.29 5.43 16.67
N VAL A 214 5.62 5.44 16.72
CA VAL A 214 6.49 4.72 17.67
C VAL A 214 7.22 5.73 18.56
N TYR A 215 7.30 5.44 19.86
CA TYR A 215 7.96 6.27 20.88
C TYR A 215 8.46 5.37 22.03
N ASP A 216 9.25 5.91 22.95
CA ASP A 216 9.72 5.16 24.12
C ASP A 216 8.54 4.73 25.02
N GLY A 217 8.41 3.43 25.28
CA GLY A 217 7.28 2.81 25.99
C GLY A 217 6.08 2.48 25.11
N SER A 218 6.15 2.75 23.80
CA SER A 218 5.00 2.56 22.90
C SER A 218 4.59 1.10 22.73
N THR A 219 5.53 0.15 22.84
CA THR A 219 5.27 -1.29 22.81
C THR A 219 4.46 -1.74 24.01
N ASN A 220 4.80 -1.27 25.21
CA ASN A 220 4.05 -1.60 26.44
C ASN A 220 2.60 -1.09 26.33
N ALA A 221 2.43 0.16 25.91
CA ALA A 221 1.10 0.71 25.69
C ALA A 221 0.31 -0.03 24.59
N LEU A 222 0.97 -0.54 23.55
CA LEU A 222 0.32 -1.41 22.55
C LEU A 222 -0.06 -2.77 23.16
N GLN A 223 0.78 -3.37 24.00
CA GLN A 223 0.48 -4.62 24.69
C GLN A 223 -0.78 -4.49 25.55
N ASP A 224 -0.89 -3.41 26.32
CA ASP A 224 -2.08 -3.12 27.14
C ASP A 224 -3.34 -3.04 26.28
N GLN A 225 -3.29 -2.31 25.15
CA GLN A 225 -4.40 -2.20 24.20
C GLN A 225 -4.80 -3.55 23.57
N LEU A 226 -3.83 -4.43 23.33
CA LEU A 226 -4.09 -5.75 22.74
C LEU A 226 -4.52 -6.80 23.78
N ALA A 227 -4.24 -6.57 25.06
CA ALA A 227 -4.70 -7.42 26.15
C ALA A 227 -6.23 -7.39 26.28
N GLU A 228 -6.86 -6.26 25.95
CA GLU A 228 -8.31 -6.08 25.94
C GLU A 228 -9.00 -6.78 24.75
N CYS A 229 -8.27 -7.15 23.70
CA CYS A 229 -8.82 -7.84 22.55
C CYS A 229 -9.00 -9.34 22.84
N SER A 230 -10.01 -9.98 22.24
CA SER A 230 -10.07 -11.45 22.23
C SER A 230 -8.99 -12.04 21.31
N ALA A 231 -8.39 -13.16 21.74
CA ALA A 231 -7.51 -14.02 20.95
C ALA A 231 -7.57 -15.44 21.52
N GLU A 232 -8.67 -16.12 21.28
CA GLU A 232 -8.87 -17.50 21.76
C GLU A 232 -8.20 -18.50 20.82
N SER A 233 -8.21 -18.20 19.52
CA SER A 233 -7.57 -19.05 18.53
C SER A 233 -6.04 -18.97 18.62
N LYS A 234 -5.37 -20.11 18.44
CA LYS A 234 -3.89 -20.18 18.38
C LYS A 234 -3.29 -19.26 17.32
N VAL A 235 -4.02 -19.07 16.21
CA VAL A 235 -3.61 -18.17 15.12
C VAL A 235 -3.64 -16.72 15.59
N ALA A 236 -4.70 -16.29 16.28
CA ALA A 236 -4.80 -14.93 16.81
C ALA A 236 -3.78 -14.65 17.92
N GLN A 237 -3.54 -15.59 18.83
CA GLN A 237 -2.51 -15.48 19.89
C GLN A 237 -1.13 -15.28 19.29
N SER A 238 -0.75 -16.16 18.38
CA SER A 238 0.54 -16.08 17.69
C SER A 238 0.64 -14.83 16.79
N LEU A 239 -0.47 -14.34 16.24
CA LEU A 239 -0.50 -13.08 15.49
C LEU A 239 -0.24 -11.89 16.41
N ARG A 240 -0.88 -11.84 17.59
CA ARG A 240 -0.69 -10.78 18.59
C ARG A 240 0.78 -10.67 19.00
N GLU A 241 1.40 -11.78 19.38
CA GLU A 241 2.81 -11.83 19.80
C GLU A 241 3.78 -11.34 18.71
N GLU A 242 3.62 -11.83 17.47
CA GLU A 242 4.49 -11.42 16.37
C GLU A 242 4.28 -9.93 15.98
N MET A 243 3.05 -9.40 16.08
CA MET A 243 2.79 -7.97 15.85
C MET A 243 3.42 -7.08 16.91
N ILE A 244 3.35 -7.47 18.18
CA ILE A 244 4.04 -6.78 19.29
C ILE A 244 5.55 -6.78 19.02
N SER A 245 6.12 -7.92 18.63
CA SER A 245 7.56 -8.02 18.32
C SER A 245 7.99 -7.12 17.16
N PHE A 246 7.18 -7.01 16.10
CA PHE A 246 7.48 -6.07 15.00
C PHE A 246 7.46 -4.61 15.45
N TYR A 247 6.51 -4.27 16.31
CA TYR A 247 6.38 -2.94 16.85
C TYR A 247 7.55 -2.61 17.79
N GLN A 248 7.95 -3.56 18.64
CA GLN A 248 9.13 -3.49 19.49
C GLN A 248 10.42 -3.29 18.68
N SER A 249 10.58 -4.00 17.56
CA SER A 249 11.74 -3.82 16.68
C SER A 249 11.86 -2.37 16.18
N ASN A 250 10.75 -1.68 15.91
CA ASN A 250 10.77 -0.26 15.53
C ASN A 250 11.14 0.64 16.72
N GLU A 251 10.66 0.34 17.91
CA GLU A 251 11.03 1.05 19.15
C GLU A 251 12.52 0.87 19.47
N ASP A 252 13.06 -0.34 19.32
CA ASP A 252 14.48 -0.63 19.47
C ASP A 252 15.33 0.16 18.47
N GLN A 253 14.85 0.36 17.23
CA GLN A 253 15.55 1.24 16.30
C GLN A 253 15.49 2.69 16.78
N LEU A 254 14.33 3.17 17.22
CA LEU A 254 14.15 4.53 17.73
C LEU A 254 15.10 4.85 18.89
N SER A 255 15.31 3.90 19.81
CA SER A 255 16.20 4.05 20.97
C SER A 255 17.66 4.40 20.62
N LYS A 256 18.07 4.18 19.36
CA LYS A 256 19.41 4.50 18.85
C LYS A 256 19.59 5.99 18.52
N LEU A 257 18.52 6.79 18.58
CA LEU A 257 18.56 8.22 18.33
C LEU A 257 18.82 9.01 19.63
N ALA A 258 19.58 10.10 19.53
CA ALA A 258 20.19 10.78 20.67
C ALA A 258 19.37 11.88 21.42
N PRO A 259 18.14 12.26 21.04
CA PRO A 259 17.24 12.94 21.98
C PRO A 259 16.28 11.95 22.65
N ALA A 260 16.14 12.09 23.98
CA ALA A 260 15.02 11.52 24.71
C ALA A 260 13.71 12.13 24.18
N GLN A 261 12.66 11.31 24.07
CA GLN A 261 11.30 11.70 23.65
C GLN A 261 11.12 12.05 22.16
N ILE A 262 11.69 11.25 21.26
CA ILE A 262 11.26 11.27 19.86
C ILE A 262 10.02 10.40 19.68
N ARG A 263 9.11 10.85 18.82
CA ARG A 263 8.03 10.04 18.25
C ARG A 263 8.13 10.06 16.72
N LEU A 264 8.05 8.90 16.08
CA LEU A 264 8.15 8.77 14.61
C LEU A 264 6.99 7.96 14.04
N PRO A 265 6.55 8.21 12.79
CA PRO A 265 5.57 7.35 12.13
C PRO A 265 6.18 5.98 11.79
N CYS A 266 5.36 4.94 11.81
CA CYS A 266 5.74 3.57 11.46
C CYS A 266 4.79 2.92 10.41
N SER A 267 4.08 3.75 9.65
CA SER A 267 3.16 3.36 8.57
C SER A 267 3.41 4.20 7.31
N THR A 268 3.43 3.56 6.14
CA THR A 268 3.55 4.26 4.84
C THR A 268 2.22 4.42 4.12
N GLU A 269 1.08 4.29 4.81
CA GLU A 269 -0.25 4.34 4.19
C GLU A 269 -0.53 5.61 3.36
N VAL A 270 0.11 6.73 3.67
CA VAL A 270 0.01 7.95 2.86
C VAL A 270 0.60 7.75 1.45
N LEU A 271 1.71 7.00 1.32
CA LEU A 271 2.28 6.59 0.03
C LEU A 271 1.35 5.65 -0.72
N GLU A 272 0.85 4.60 -0.05
CA GLU A 272 -0.10 3.66 -0.66
C GLU A 272 -1.36 4.37 -1.17
N SER A 273 -1.90 5.28 -0.37
CA SER A 273 -3.05 6.12 -0.72
C SER A 273 -2.74 7.02 -1.91
N ALA A 274 -1.57 7.66 -1.95
CA ALA A 274 -1.15 8.50 -3.06
C ALA A 274 -0.98 7.70 -4.36
N PHE A 275 -0.37 6.51 -4.32
CA PHE A 275 -0.32 5.61 -5.46
C PHE A 275 -1.71 5.14 -5.90
N GLY A 276 -2.63 4.94 -4.95
CA GLY A 276 -4.04 4.66 -5.25
C GLY A 276 -4.71 5.78 -6.05
N SER A 277 -4.60 7.03 -5.58
CA SER A 277 -5.12 8.21 -6.30
C SER A 277 -4.43 8.43 -7.64
N PHE A 278 -3.12 8.21 -7.72
CA PHE A 278 -2.40 8.31 -8.98
C PHE A 278 -2.89 7.28 -10.00
N LYS A 279 -3.09 6.03 -9.59
CA LYS A 279 -3.67 4.99 -10.46
C LYS A 279 -5.09 5.34 -10.91
N ALA A 280 -5.89 5.97 -10.03
CA ALA A 280 -7.21 6.46 -10.42
C ALA A 280 -7.11 7.57 -11.48
N MET A 281 -6.16 8.50 -11.34
CA MET A 281 -5.89 9.55 -12.32
C MET A 281 -5.41 8.99 -13.67
N GLN A 282 -4.64 7.91 -13.67
CA GLN A 282 -4.20 7.24 -14.91
C GLN A 282 -5.35 6.58 -15.68
N GLY A 283 -6.44 6.20 -15.01
CA GLY A 283 -7.57 5.52 -15.64
C GLY A 283 -7.13 4.30 -16.46
N GLU A 284 -7.55 4.24 -17.73
CA GLU A 284 -7.19 3.13 -18.65
C GLU A 284 -5.69 3.09 -19.00
N HIS A 285 -4.98 4.21 -18.87
CA HIS A 285 -3.53 4.29 -19.12
C HIS A 285 -2.69 3.61 -18.03
N GLY A 286 -3.28 3.28 -16.88
CA GLY A 286 -2.60 2.54 -15.80
C GLY A 286 -2.26 1.08 -16.15
N ARG A 287 -2.72 0.58 -17.31
CA ARG A 287 -2.40 -0.77 -17.82
C ARG A 287 -1.07 -0.82 -18.59
N GLY A 288 -0.43 0.32 -18.83
CA GLY A 288 0.84 0.44 -19.56
C GLY A 288 2.06 0.67 -18.65
N THR A 289 3.16 1.10 -19.25
CA THR A 289 4.30 1.71 -18.55
C THR A 289 3.91 3.07 -17.96
N PHE A 290 4.70 3.58 -17.02
CA PHE A 290 4.58 4.98 -16.61
C PHE A 290 4.68 5.92 -17.82
N THR A 291 3.96 7.03 -17.74
CA THR A 291 3.89 8.07 -18.78
C THR A 291 4.29 9.43 -18.19
N SER A 292 4.28 10.48 -19.02
CA SER A 292 4.49 11.85 -18.57
C SER A 292 3.53 12.31 -17.46
N LEU A 293 2.38 11.66 -17.29
CA LEU A 293 1.45 11.91 -16.20
C LEU A 293 2.11 11.73 -14.82
N LEU A 294 3.21 10.98 -14.71
CA LEU A 294 3.96 10.85 -13.47
C LEU A 294 4.43 12.19 -12.89
N ALA A 295 4.65 13.21 -13.73
CA ALA A 295 4.95 14.57 -13.27
C ALA A 295 3.83 15.16 -12.38
N ALA A 296 2.58 14.70 -12.55
CA ALA A 296 1.46 15.13 -11.73
C ALA A 296 1.43 14.47 -10.34
N PHE A 297 2.23 13.43 -10.08
CA PHE A 297 2.19 12.70 -8.80
C PHE A 297 2.41 13.61 -7.60
N ALA A 298 3.38 14.53 -7.69
CA ALA A 298 3.68 15.48 -6.61
C ALA A 298 2.51 16.43 -6.29
N SER A 299 1.61 16.68 -7.26
CA SER A 299 0.44 17.53 -7.03
C SER A 299 -0.59 16.91 -6.09
N LEU A 300 -0.54 15.59 -5.86
CA LEU A 300 -1.42 14.88 -4.93
C LEU A 300 -1.22 15.29 -3.46
N PHE A 301 -0.14 16.00 -3.15
CA PHE A 301 0.28 16.40 -1.82
C PHE A 301 0.13 17.90 -1.56
N ASP A 302 -0.46 18.65 -2.49
CA ASP A 302 -0.61 20.09 -2.33
C ASP A 302 -2.01 20.58 -2.72
N THR A 303 -2.51 21.54 -1.95
CA THR A 303 -3.71 22.30 -2.32
C THR A 303 -3.31 23.34 -3.36
N CYS A 304 -3.61 23.04 -4.62
CA CYS A 304 -3.37 23.94 -5.75
C CYS A 304 -4.28 25.18 -5.67
N THR A 305 -3.71 26.33 -5.30
CA THR A 305 -4.38 27.63 -5.41
C THR A 305 -3.91 28.37 -6.67
N PRO A 306 -4.73 29.27 -7.25
CA PRO A 306 -4.32 30.05 -8.43
C PRO A 306 -2.99 30.80 -8.24
N ALA A 307 -2.72 31.31 -7.05
CA ALA A 307 -1.48 31.99 -6.71
C ALA A 307 -0.26 31.03 -6.73
N LYS A 308 -0.39 29.84 -6.13
CA LYS A 308 0.66 28.82 -6.16
C LYS A 308 0.93 28.33 -7.58
N ILE A 309 -0.12 28.13 -8.38
CA ILE A 309 -0.02 27.73 -9.78
C ILE A 309 0.80 28.77 -10.56
N ARG A 310 0.40 30.06 -10.51
CA ARG A 310 1.14 31.14 -11.19
C ARG A 310 2.61 31.16 -10.79
N LYS A 311 2.92 31.06 -9.49
CA LYS A 311 4.31 31.03 -8.99
C LYS A 311 5.11 29.82 -9.49
N ARG A 312 4.49 28.64 -9.62
CA ARG A 312 5.19 27.42 -10.08
C ARG A 312 5.44 27.43 -11.58
N PHE A 313 4.49 27.95 -12.35
CA PHE A 313 4.65 28.09 -13.81
C PHE A 313 5.79 29.05 -14.18
N THR A 314 6.18 29.99 -13.31
CA THR A 314 7.37 30.83 -13.54
C THR A 314 8.69 30.13 -13.19
N GLN A 315 8.65 28.98 -12.52
CA GLN A 315 9.84 28.26 -12.04
C GLN A 315 10.25 27.09 -12.93
N VAL A 316 9.30 26.51 -13.67
CA VAL A 316 9.54 25.34 -14.51
C VAL A 316 9.12 25.64 -15.95
N THR A 317 10.07 25.52 -16.87
CA THR A 317 9.79 25.71 -18.31
C THR A 317 9.37 24.41 -18.97
N ASN A 318 8.68 24.51 -20.12
CA ASN A 318 8.39 23.34 -20.95
C ASN A 318 9.66 22.60 -21.38
N ALA A 319 10.76 23.32 -21.63
CA ALA A 319 12.05 22.70 -21.97
C ALA A 319 12.59 21.84 -20.82
N SER A 320 12.52 22.35 -19.58
CA SER A 320 12.92 21.60 -18.38
C SER A 320 12.08 20.33 -18.19
N LEU A 321 10.76 20.42 -18.42
CA LEU A 321 9.88 19.26 -18.35
C LEU A 321 10.24 18.21 -19.42
N GLN A 322 10.46 18.62 -20.67
CA GLN A 322 10.83 17.70 -21.75
C GLN A 322 12.18 17.03 -21.48
N GLN A 323 13.17 17.78 -20.98
CA GLN A 323 14.46 17.23 -20.58
C GLN A 323 14.31 16.18 -19.47
N TRP A 324 13.48 16.44 -18.47
CA TRP A 324 13.19 15.46 -17.41
C TRP A 324 12.50 14.21 -17.96
N LEU A 325 11.52 14.34 -18.87
CA LEU A 325 10.85 13.20 -19.49
C LEU A 325 11.80 12.32 -20.30
N GLN A 326 12.70 12.94 -21.07
CA GLN A 326 13.71 12.23 -21.87
C GLN A 326 14.73 11.50 -20.99
N SER A 327 15.33 12.21 -20.03
CA SER A 327 16.32 11.63 -19.12
C SER A 327 15.73 10.51 -18.24
N SER A 328 14.46 10.64 -17.85
CA SER A 328 13.74 9.62 -17.08
C SER A 328 13.22 8.45 -17.93
N GLY A 329 13.39 8.50 -19.26
CA GLY A 329 12.92 7.46 -20.18
C GLY A 329 11.39 7.33 -20.30
N LEU A 330 10.64 8.38 -19.96
CA LEU A 330 9.16 8.40 -19.96
C LEU A 330 8.54 8.70 -21.34
N THR A 331 9.36 8.76 -22.39
CA THR A 331 8.94 9.10 -23.77
C THR A 331 8.46 7.89 -24.56
N ASP A 332 8.80 6.66 -24.15
CA ASP A 332 8.47 5.41 -24.86
C ASP A 332 7.35 4.63 -24.16
N SER A 333 6.13 5.17 -24.21
CA SER A 333 4.98 4.53 -23.56
C SER A 333 4.57 3.23 -24.25
N THR A 334 3.95 2.29 -23.51
CA THR A 334 3.35 1.08 -24.10
C THR A 334 2.43 1.39 -25.27
N GLN A 335 1.62 2.45 -25.18
CA GLN A 335 0.70 2.82 -26.26
C GLN A 335 1.47 3.33 -27.49
N SER A 336 2.51 4.14 -27.30
CA SER A 336 3.39 4.61 -28.38
C SER A 336 4.00 3.43 -29.14
N ARG A 337 4.54 2.44 -28.41
CA ARG A 337 5.09 1.21 -29.01
C ARG A 337 4.04 0.39 -29.75
N ARG A 338 2.83 0.25 -29.19
CA ARG A 338 1.72 -0.45 -29.87
C ARG A 338 1.35 0.24 -31.18
N THR A 339 1.17 1.55 -31.16
CA THR A 339 0.85 2.32 -32.37
C THR A 339 1.93 2.16 -33.44
N LEU A 340 3.21 2.24 -33.06
CA LEU A 340 4.33 2.01 -33.99
C LEU A 340 4.33 0.59 -34.57
N ALA A 341 4.12 -0.43 -33.74
CA ALA A 341 4.06 -1.82 -34.19
C ALA A 341 2.90 -2.06 -35.18
N TYR A 342 1.71 -1.50 -34.91
CA TYR A 342 0.58 -1.57 -35.85
C TYR A 342 0.88 -0.82 -37.16
N ALA A 343 1.52 0.35 -37.08
CA ALA A 343 1.91 1.11 -38.26
C ALA A 343 2.93 0.34 -39.13
N GLN A 344 3.93 -0.29 -38.50
CA GLN A 344 4.93 -1.13 -39.17
C GLN A 344 4.27 -2.35 -39.85
N ALA A 345 3.39 -3.06 -39.14
CA ALA A 345 2.67 -4.19 -39.70
C ALA A 345 1.80 -3.79 -40.90
N LYS A 346 1.10 -2.65 -40.82
CA LYS A 346 0.27 -2.12 -41.91
C LYS A 346 1.11 -1.74 -43.14
N ALA A 347 2.29 -1.15 -42.92
CA ALA A 347 3.21 -0.79 -43.99
C ALA A 347 3.77 -2.04 -44.69
N ALA A 348 4.17 -3.08 -43.94
CA ALA A 348 4.65 -4.35 -44.50
C ALA A 348 3.58 -5.04 -45.37
N GLN A 349 2.33 -5.09 -44.90
CA GLN A 349 1.21 -5.69 -45.66
C GLN A 349 0.83 -4.92 -46.93
N SER A 350 1.17 -3.63 -47.01
CA SER A 350 0.92 -2.80 -48.18
C SER A 350 2.02 -2.98 -49.24
N ASN A 351 3.25 -3.29 -48.81
CA ASN A 351 4.37 -3.58 -49.69
C ASN A 351 4.36 -5.01 -50.28
N GLU A 352 3.68 -5.97 -49.65
CA GLU A 352 3.48 -7.33 -50.20
C GLU A 352 2.36 -7.41 -51.28
N LYS A 353 1.59 -6.34 -51.45
CA LYS A 353 0.49 -6.26 -52.44
C LYS A 353 0.86 -5.51 -53.73
N VAL A 354 2.13 -5.15 -53.89
CA VAL A 354 2.74 -4.58 -55.10
C VAL A 354 3.73 -5.59 -55.62
#